data_AF-A0A165JYU5-F1
#
_entry.id   AF-A0A165JYU5-F1
#
_cell.length_a   1.000
_cell.length_b   1.000
_cell.length_c   1.000
_cell.angle_alpha   90.00
_cell.angle_beta   90.00
_cell.angle_gamma   90.00
#
_symmetry.space_group_name_H-M   'P 1'
#
loop_
_entity.id
_entity.type
_entity.pdbx_description
1 polymer ?
#
loop_
_entity_poly.entity_id
_entity_poly.type
_entity_poly.pdbx_seq_one_letter_code
_entity_poly.pdbx_strand_id
1 'polypeptide(L)'
;RRRVVRRLKEALVKGAILFGVPRAISASLALQDALAPGDRDDSFVREGFHLDGENEQRGHEALHRIYRDEMPLVGERKAQMRDIEWYSYNATYGVFLAPISETSDRAPLSIRETEIVVLACLVALRAPLEVRWHLRGSLRVGMKEEEIEAVQCAVEEVAK
;
A
#
# COMPACT_ATOMS: atom_id res chain seq x y z
N ARG A 1 1.24 6.75 21.38
CA ARG A 1 1.99 7.26 20.21
C ARG A 1 2.74 6.18 19.44
N ARG A 2 3.38 5.18 20.08
CA ARG A 2 4.02 4.04 19.40
C ARG A 2 3.18 3.35 18.31
N ARG A 3 1.87 3.16 18.55
CA ARG A 3 0.94 2.62 17.52
C ARG A 3 0.87 3.49 16.26
N VAL A 4 0.89 4.82 16.40
CA VAL A 4 0.91 5.75 15.26
C VAL A 4 2.22 5.61 14.50
N VAL A 5 3.35 5.55 15.22
CA VAL A 5 4.68 5.34 14.61
C VAL A 5 4.75 4.04 13.83
N ARG A 6 4.24 2.93 14.38
CA ARG A 6 4.15 1.64 13.67
C ARG A 6 3.38 1.76 12.35
N ARG A 7 2.28 2.50 12.35
CA ARG A 7 1.44 2.71 11.17
C ARG A 7 2.12 3.59 10.13
N LEU A 8 2.85 4.63 10.55
CA LEU A 8 3.67 5.46 9.66
C LEU A 8 4.81 4.64 9.04
N LYS A 9 5.53 3.85 9.84
CA LYS A 9 6.55 2.91 9.34
C LYS A 9 5.96 1.98 8.29
N GLU A 10 4.78 1.42 8.54
CA GLU A 10 4.13 0.55 7.57
C GLU A 10 3.71 1.29 6.30
N ALA A 11 3.14 2.49 6.41
CA ALA A 11 2.80 3.31 5.24
C ALA A 11 4.02 3.58 4.36
N LEU A 12 5.19 3.87 4.96
CA LEU A 12 6.45 4.07 4.24
C LEU A 12 6.91 2.80 3.52
N VAL A 13 6.84 1.63 4.17
CA VAL A 13 7.22 0.38 3.51
C VAL A 13 6.25 0.04 2.39
N LYS A 14 4.93 0.09 2.63
CA LYS A 14 3.91 -0.17 1.61
C LYS A 14 4.05 0.75 0.40
N GLY A 15 4.30 2.05 0.63
CA GLY A 15 4.48 3.03 -0.44
C GLY A 15 5.81 2.92 -1.19
N ALA A 16 6.82 2.25 -0.63
CA ALA A 16 8.14 2.11 -1.25
C ALA A 16 8.10 1.44 -2.63
N ILE A 17 7.11 0.57 -2.88
CA ILE A 17 6.92 -0.06 -4.19
C ILE A 17 6.45 0.92 -5.27
N LEU A 18 5.86 2.06 -4.86
CA LEU A 18 5.34 3.09 -5.76
C LEU A 18 6.33 4.23 -5.96
N PHE A 19 6.90 4.77 -4.88
CA PHE A 19 7.81 5.94 -4.97
C PHE A 19 9.30 5.57 -4.88
N GLY A 20 9.63 4.29 -4.72
CA GLY A 20 11.00 3.77 -4.70
C GLY A 20 11.66 3.70 -3.32
N VAL A 21 12.53 2.70 -3.17
CA VAL A 21 13.30 2.42 -1.94
C VAL A 21 14.12 3.61 -1.43
N PRO A 22 14.83 4.40 -2.26
CA PRO A 22 15.64 5.51 -1.76
C PRO A 22 14.82 6.54 -0.97
N ARG A 23 13.64 6.91 -1.47
CA ARG A 23 12.73 7.84 -0.79
C ARG A 23 12.17 7.23 0.50
N ALA A 24 11.91 5.92 0.52
CA ALA A 24 11.43 5.21 1.70
C ALA A 24 12.48 5.26 2.83
N ILE A 25 13.75 5.06 2.48
CA ILE A 25 14.87 5.13 3.44
C ILE A 25 14.98 6.56 3.99
N SER A 26 15.02 7.58 3.13
CA SER A 26 15.10 8.98 3.58
C SER A 26 13.94 9.36 4.49
N ALA A 27 12.70 8.99 4.13
CA ALA A 27 11.53 9.28 4.96
C ALA A 27 11.55 8.52 6.29
N SER A 28 12.06 7.29 6.32
CA SER A 28 12.20 6.50 7.54
C SER A 28 13.22 7.09 8.52
N LEU A 29 14.35 7.59 7.99
CA LEU A 29 15.35 8.29 8.79
C LEU A 29 14.79 9.60 9.36
N ALA A 30 14.14 10.41 8.51
CA ALA A 30 13.50 11.65 8.96
C ALA A 30 12.41 11.41 10.02
N LEU A 31 11.62 10.34 9.86
CA LEU A 31 10.66 9.92 10.89
C LEU A 31 11.38 9.57 12.19
N GLN A 32 12.45 8.78 12.15
CA GLN A 32 13.21 8.38 13.35
C GLN A 32 13.78 9.59 14.11
N ASP A 33 14.31 10.59 13.39
CA ASP A 33 14.89 11.81 13.96
C ASP A 33 13.84 12.70 14.62
N ALA A 34 12.61 12.71 14.09
CA ALA A 34 11.50 13.50 14.63
C ALA A 34 10.87 12.89 15.91
N LEU A 35 11.20 11.65 16.28
CA LEU A 35 10.57 10.96 17.39
C LEU A 35 11.26 11.19 18.73
N ALA A 36 10.47 11.57 19.74
CA ALA A 36 10.90 11.49 21.12
C ALA A 36 11.24 10.03 21.51
N PRO A 37 12.24 9.78 22.39
CA PRO A 37 12.67 8.43 22.74
C PRO A 37 11.53 7.50 23.19
N GLY A 38 10.55 8.02 23.94
CA GLY A 38 9.40 7.24 24.42
C GLY A 38 8.38 6.84 23.34
N ASP A 39 8.38 7.55 22.20
CA ASP A 39 7.43 7.35 21.11
C ASP A 39 7.93 6.36 20.05
N ARG A 40 9.21 6.00 20.09
CA ARG A 40 9.82 5.01 19.20
C ARG A 40 9.13 3.66 19.31
N ASP A 41 8.96 3.02 18.16
CA ASP A 41 8.39 1.68 18.02
C ASP A 41 9.40 0.79 17.30
N ASP A 42 9.84 -0.26 17.99
CA ASP A 42 10.80 -1.27 17.54
C ASP A 42 10.14 -2.51 16.94
N SER A 43 8.81 -2.49 16.79
CA SER A 43 8.08 -3.63 16.24
C SER A 43 8.48 -3.93 14.79
N PHE A 44 8.52 -5.23 14.47
CA PHE A 44 8.73 -5.75 13.14
C PHE A 44 7.43 -6.40 12.63
N VAL A 45 6.73 -5.69 11.73
CA VAL A 45 5.40 -6.10 11.22
C VAL A 45 5.47 -7.39 10.41
N ARG A 46 6.62 -7.65 9.78
CA ARG A 46 6.86 -8.80 8.89
C ARG A 46 7.59 -9.95 9.61
N GLU A 47 7.56 -9.99 10.93
CA GLU A 47 8.13 -11.09 11.71
C GLU A 47 7.41 -12.40 11.35
N GLY A 48 8.18 -13.43 10.95
CA GLY A 48 7.63 -14.70 10.49
C GLY A 48 6.98 -14.67 9.10
N PHE A 49 7.21 -13.62 8.31
CA PHE A 49 6.70 -13.54 6.94
C PHE A 49 7.52 -14.40 5.97
N HIS A 50 6.85 -15.13 5.08
CA HIS A 50 7.47 -16.00 4.09
C HIS A 50 7.00 -15.66 2.66
N LEU A 51 7.88 -15.83 1.68
CA LEU A 51 7.57 -15.69 0.26
C LEU A 51 7.17 -17.06 -0.30
N ASP A 52 5.92 -17.45 -0.06
CA ASP A 52 5.35 -18.75 -0.39
C ASP A 52 3.95 -18.60 -1.02
N GLY A 53 3.23 -19.73 -1.14
CA GLY A 53 1.87 -19.75 -1.67
C GLY A 53 0.85 -18.95 -0.84
N GLU A 54 1.06 -18.77 0.46
CA GLU A 54 0.17 -17.94 1.29
C GLU A 54 0.36 -16.45 0.97
N ASN A 55 1.60 -16.04 0.69
CA ASN A 55 1.89 -14.70 0.18
C ASN A 55 1.23 -14.46 -1.18
N GLU A 56 1.36 -15.40 -2.13
CA GLU A 56 0.73 -15.29 -3.44
C GLU A 56 -0.80 -15.17 -3.33
N GLN A 57 -1.43 -16.06 -2.55
CA GLN A 57 -2.87 -16.08 -2.33
C GLN A 57 -3.37 -14.74 -1.75
N ARG A 58 -2.66 -14.21 -0.76
CA ARG A 58 -2.95 -12.90 -0.16
C ARG A 58 -2.87 -11.76 -1.18
N GLY A 59 -1.85 -11.79 -2.03
CA GLY A 59 -1.70 -10.82 -3.11
C GLY A 59 -2.85 -10.89 -4.11
N HIS A 60 -3.23 -12.10 -4.50
CA HIS A 60 -4.40 -12.35 -5.35
C HIS A 60 -5.69 -11.82 -4.72
N GLU A 61 -5.97 -12.14 -3.45
CA GLU A 61 -7.17 -11.67 -2.74
C GLU A 61 -7.23 -10.13 -2.64
N ALA A 62 -6.13 -9.48 -2.27
CA ALA A 62 -6.08 -8.03 -2.16
C ALA A 62 -6.34 -7.37 -3.52
N LEU A 63 -5.67 -7.84 -4.56
CA LEU A 63 -5.83 -7.33 -5.93
C LEU A 63 -7.26 -7.58 -6.44
N HIS A 64 -7.88 -8.74 -6.19
CA HIS A 64 -9.26 -9.01 -6.59
C HIS A 64 -10.28 -8.11 -5.88
N ARG A 65 -10.05 -7.73 -4.62
CA ARG A 65 -10.90 -6.74 -3.92
C ARG A 65 -10.85 -5.36 -4.57
N ILE A 66 -9.67 -4.95 -5.07
CA ILE A 66 -9.45 -3.64 -5.69
C ILE A 66 -10.03 -3.60 -7.10
N TYR A 67 -9.73 -4.57 -7.96
CA TYR A 67 -10.08 -4.45 -9.39
C TYR A 67 -11.30 -5.26 -9.82
N ARG A 68 -11.65 -6.34 -9.11
CA ARG A 68 -12.70 -7.30 -9.53
C ARG A 68 -12.50 -7.72 -11.00
N ASP A 69 -13.50 -7.54 -11.84
CA ASP A 69 -13.48 -7.90 -13.26
C ASP A 69 -12.73 -6.87 -14.15
N GLU A 70 -12.28 -5.75 -13.58
CA GLU A 70 -11.55 -4.71 -14.31
C GLU A 70 -10.04 -4.86 -14.20
N MET A 71 -9.59 -6.11 -14.19
CA MET A 71 -8.19 -6.45 -14.16
C MET A 71 -7.46 -5.93 -15.41
N PRO A 72 -6.36 -5.16 -15.28
CA PRO A 72 -5.65 -4.59 -16.43
C PRO A 72 -4.91 -5.67 -17.25
N LEU A 73 -4.63 -6.83 -16.65
CA LEU A 73 -3.94 -7.96 -17.28
C LEU A 73 -4.89 -9.13 -17.49
N VAL A 74 -5.53 -9.19 -18.66
CA VAL A 74 -6.46 -10.28 -19.05
C VAL A 74 -6.17 -10.77 -20.48
N GLY A 75 -6.63 -11.99 -20.79
CA GLY A 75 -6.52 -12.58 -22.13
C GLY A 75 -5.09 -12.69 -22.64
N GLU A 76 -4.85 -12.28 -23.88
CA GLU A 76 -3.52 -12.34 -24.51
C GLU A 76 -2.47 -11.46 -23.81
N ARG A 77 -2.89 -10.31 -23.26
CA ARG A 77 -1.97 -9.42 -22.51
C ARG A 77 -1.40 -10.13 -21.30
N LYS A 78 -2.25 -10.87 -20.57
CA LYS A 78 -1.82 -11.70 -19.44
C LYS A 78 -0.81 -12.76 -19.90
N ALA A 79 -1.11 -13.48 -20.98
CA ALA A 79 -0.21 -14.51 -21.52
C ALA A 79 1.18 -13.98 -21.93
N GLN A 80 1.26 -12.72 -22.38
CA GLN A 80 2.51 -12.07 -22.79
C GLN A 80 3.23 -11.35 -21.65
N MET A 81 2.57 -11.11 -20.52
CA MET A 81 3.09 -10.34 -19.38
C MET A 81 3.15 -11.16 -18.10
N ARG A 82 3.49 -12.46 -18.20
CA ARG A 82 3.52 -13.39 -17.07
C ARG A 82 4.41 -12.93 -15.92
N ASP A 83 5.52 -12.26 -16.21
CA ASP A 83 6.40 -11.72 -15.16
C ASP A 83 5.75 -10.55 -14.41
N ILE A 84 4.98 -9.69 -15.11
CA ILE A 84 4.24 -8.60 -14.48
C ILE A 84 3.10 -9.16 -13.63
N GLU A 85 2.41 -10.19 -14.13
CA GLU A 85 1.40 -10.91 -13.35
C GLU A 85 2.00 -11.51 -12.08
N TRP A 86 3.06 -12.30 -12.23
CA TRP A 86 3.75 -12.95 -11.11
C TRP A 86 4.23 -11.90 -10.09
N TYR A 87 4.86 -10.83 -10.56
CA TYR A 87 5.32 -9.73 -9.72
C TYR A 87 4.16 -9.00 -9.03
N SER A 88 3.02 -8.85 -9.70
CA SER A 88 1.83 -8.22 -9.12
C SER A 88 1.29 -9.02 -7.95
N TYR A 89 1.12 -10.33 -8.09
CA TYR A 89 0.62 -11.17 -7.00
C TYR A 89 1.66 -11.36 -5.90
N ASN A 90 2.89 -11.69 -6.25
CA ASN A 90 3.89 -12.10 -5.26
C ASN A 90 4.56 -10.92 -4.56
N ALA A 91 4.83 -9.82 -5.27
CA ALA A 91 5.55 -8.68 -4.71
C ALA A 91 4.60 -7.50 -4.44
N THR A 92 4.05 -6.89 -5.49
CA THR A 92 3.27 -5.64 -5.37
C THR A 92 2.12 -5.80 -4.38
N TYR A 93 1.29 -6.81 -4.54
CA TYR A 93 0.18 -7.05 -3.62
C TYR A 93 0.59 -7.97 -2.46
N GLY A 94 1.23 -9.12 -2.71
CA GLY A 94 1.57 -10.06 -1.64
C GLY A 94 2.42 -9.47 -0.51
N VAL A 95 3.57 -8.86 -0.87
CA VAL A 95 4.53 -8.31 0.10
C VAL A 95 4.16 -6.91 0.56
N PHE A 96 3.74 -6.06 -0.38
CA PHE A 96 3.61 -4.62 -0.12
C PHE A 96 2.17 -4.21 0.19
N LEU A 97 1.22 -4.38 -0.73
CA LEU A 97 -0.07 -3.68 -0.64
C LEU A 97 -1.15 -4.47 0.10
N ALA A 98 -1.07 -5.79 0.20
CA ALA A 98 -2.05 -6.57 0.95
C ALA A 98 -1.89 -6.37 2.48
N PRO A 99 -2.97 -6.45 3.26
CA PRO A 99 -2.87 -6.50 4.72
C PRO A 99 -1.98 -7.67 5.16
N ILE A 100 -1.00 -7.42 6.02
CA ILE A 100 -0.08 -8.48 6.50
C ILE A 100 -0.80 -9.48 7.42
N SER A 101 -1.82 -8.99 8.13
CA SER A 101 -2.75 -9.79 8.92
C SER A 101 -4.02 -8.96 9.10
N GLU A 102 -5.20 -9.58 9.10
CA GLU A 102 -6.46 -8.89 9.46
C GLU A 102 -6.83 -9.10 10.94
N THR A 103 -6.13 -10.00 11.64
CA THR A 103 -6.45 -10.44 13.01
C THR A 103 -5.35 -10.17 14.03
N SER A 104 -4.15 -9.79 13.60
CA SER A 104 -3.04 -9.46 14.50
C SER A 104 -3.18 -8.05 15.06
N ASP A 105 -2.96 -7.88 16.37
CA ASP A 105 -2.81 -6.57 17.00
C ASP A 105 -1.60 -5.77 16.46
N ARG A 106 -0.72 -6.44 15.71
CA ARG A 106 0.42 -5.84 15.02
C ARG A 106 0.07 -5.40 13.59
N ALA A 107 -1.08 -5.78 13.05
CA ALA A 107 -1.55 -5.41 11.72
C ALA A 107 -1.67 -3.88 11.61
N PRO A 108 -0.76 -3.19 10.91
CA PRO A 108 -0.71 -1.75 11.05
C PRO A 108 -1.78 -1.09 10.19
N LEU A 109 -1.98 -1.57 8.96
CA LEU A 109 -2.87 -0.98 7.98
C LEU A 109 -3.77 -2.04 7.33
N SER A 110 -5.07 -1.80 7.40
CA SER A 110 -6.10 -2.52 6.65
C SER A 110 -6.00 -2.23 5.15
N ILE A 111 -6.79 -2.93 4.32
CA ILE A 111 -6.81 -2.65 2.86
C ILE A 111 -7.28 -1.22 2.57
N ARG A 112 -8.25 -0.71 3.33
CA ARG A 112 -8.78 0.65 3.18
C ARG A 112 -7.71 1.69 3.51
N GLU A 113 -6.98 1.47 4.58
CA GLU A 113 -5.87 2.37 4.96
C GLU A 113 -4.68 2.24 4.01
N THR A 114 -4.50 1.07 3.39
CA THR A 114 -3.50 0.90 2.34
C THR A 114 -3.89 1.67 1.07
N GLU A 115 -5.16 1.66 0.67
CA GLU A 115 -5.63 2.47 -0.48
C GLU A 115 -5.41 3.98 -0.25
N ILE A 116 -5.52 4.46 0.99
CA ILE A 116 -5.14 5.85 1.34
C ILE A 116 -3.65 6.10 1.01
N VAL A 117 -2.76 5.18 1.40
CA VAL A 117 -1.33 5.27 1.09
C VAL A 117 -1.09 5.22 -0.42
N VAL A 118 -1.75 4.30 -1.12
CA VAL A 118 -1.62 4.14 -2.57
C VAL A 118 -2.07 5.39 -3.30
N LEU A 119 -3.26 5.91 -3.01
CA LEU A 119 -3.77 7.14 -3.61
C LEU A 119 -2.85 8.33 -3.31
N ALA A 120 -2.38 8.48 -2.08
CA ALA A 120 -1.45 9.55 -1.73
C ALA A 120 -0.16 9.50 -2.58
N CYS A 121 0.37 8.31 -2.82
CA CYS A 121 1.55 8.12 -3.68
C CYS A 121 1.23 8.40 -5.15
N LEU A 122 0.15 7.83 -5.69
CA LEU A 122 -0.17 7.90 -7.12
C LEU A 122 -0.57 9.32 -7.55
N VAL A 123 -1.28 10.06 -6.70
CA VAL A 123 -1.60 11.48 -6.93
C VAL A 123 -0.33 12.32 -6.95
N ALA A 124 0.56 12.13 -5.97
CA ALA A 124 1.84 12.85 -5.91
C ALA A 124 2.75 12.52 -7.12
N LEU A 125 2.72 11.27 -7.60
CA LEU A 125 3.45 10.82 -8.79
C LEU A 125 2.80 11.26 -10.12
N ARG A 126 1.58 11.83 -10.08
CA ARG A 126 0.79 12.19 -11.26
C ARG A 126 0.60 11.00 -12.21
N ALA A 127 0.15 9.87 -11.67
CA ALA A 127 -0.08 8.61 -12.39
C ALA A 127 -1.57 8.43 -12.74
N PRO A 128 -2.12 9.09 -13.79
CA PRO A 128 -3.56 9.23 -13.98
C PRO A 128 -4.30 7.91 -14.24
N LEU A 129 -3.63 6.93 -14.86
CA LEU A 129 -4.23 5.63 -15.15
C LEU A 129 -4.44 4.85 -13.85
N GLU A 130 -3.39 4.76 -13.04
CA GLU A 130 -3.37 4.05 -11.77
C GLU A 130 -4.26 4.77 -10.74
N VAL A 131 -4.23 6.10 -10.70
CA VAL A 131 -5.17 6.89 -9.87
C VAL A 131 -6.60 6.49 -10.19
N ARG A 132 -6.99 6.46 -11.48
CA ARG A 132 -8.36 6.07 -11.87
C ARG A 132 -8.74 4.67 -11.39
N TRP A 133 -7.82 3.71 -11.46
CA TRP A 133 -8.07 2.37 -10.96
C TRP A 133 -8.27 2.33 -9.45
N HIS A 134 -7.41 3.01 -8.70
CA HIS A 134 -7.46 3.02 -7.24
C HIS A 134 -8.56 3.90 -6.66
N LEU A 135 -9.08 4.89 -7.40
CA LEU A 135 -10.33 5.58 -7.03
C LEU A 135 -11.50 4.58 -6.99
N ARG A 136 -11.63 3.73 -8.02
CA ARG A 136 -12.66 2.67 -8.05
C ARG A 136 -12.38 1.59 -7.01
N GLY A 137 -11.12 1.22 -6.82
CA GLY A 137 -10.68 0.28 -5.79
C GLY A 137 -11.04 0.72 -4.38
N SER A 138 -10.77 1.99 -4.07
CA SER A 138 -11.10 2.63 -2.79
C SER A 138 -12.59 2.55 -2.46
N LEU A 139 -13.45 2.85 -3.44
CA LEU A 139 -14.91 2.71 -3.28
C LEU A 139 -15.31 1.25 -3.00
N ARG A 140 -14.68 0.28 -3.68
CA ARG A 140 -14.98 -1.16 -3.50
C ARG A 140 -14.57 -1.70 -2.13
N VAL A 141 -13.53 -1.13 -1.53
CA VAL A 141 -13.12 -1.47 -0.16
C VAL A 141 -13.85 -0.63 0.90
N GLY A 142 -14.88 0.11 0.51
CA GLY A 142 -15.81 0.79 1.41
C GLY A 142 -15.40 2.19 1.84
N MET A 143 -14.47 2.83 1.13
CA MET A 143 -14.21 4.27 1.32
C MET A 143 -15.36 5.09 0.75
N LYS A 144 -15.64 6.23 1.37
CA LYS A 144 -16.59 7.22 0.82
C LYS A 144 -15.87 8.20 -0.09
N GLU A 145 -16.62 8.84 -1.00
CA GLU A 145 -16.07 9.83 -1.92
C GLU A 145 -15.41 11.00 -1.18
N GLU A 146 -16.00 11.47 -0.07
CA GLU A 146 -15.46 12.58 0.72
C GLU A 146 -14.12 12.20 1.38
N GLU A 147 -13.93 10.92 1.73
CA GLU A 147 -12.67 10.43 2.30
C GLU A 147 -11.58 10.38 1.23
N ILE A 148 -11.94 10.01 0.00
CA ILE A 148 -11.03 9.99 -1.15
C ILE A 148 -10.62 11.42 -1.53
N GLU A 149 -11.58 12.34 -1.58
CA GLU A 149 -11.33 13.76 -1.84
C GLU A 149 -10.40 14.37 -0.77
N ALA A 150 -10.63 14.05 0.50
CA ALA A 150 -9.77 14.51 1.59
C ALA A 150 -8.31 14.04 1.43
N VAL A 151 -8.07 12.84 0.90
CA VAL A 151 -6.71 12.37 0.59
C VAL A 151 -6.08 13.24 -0.50
N GLN A 152 -6.81 13.55 -1.57
CA GLN A 152 -6.31 14.41 -2.64
C GLN A 152 -5.96 15.81 -2.09
N CYS A 153 -6.87 16.44 -1.34
CA CYS A 153 -6.63 17.76 -0.75
C CYS A 153 -5.40 17.77 0.15
N ALA A 154 -5.21 16.73 0.96
CA ALA A 154 -4.03 16.62 1.83
C ALA A 154 -2.72 16.50 1.04
N VAL A 155 -2.72 15.76 -0.08
CA VAL A 155 -1.55 15.67 -0.97
C VAL A 155 -1.26 17.03 -1.60
N GLU A 156 -2.28 17.72 -2.11
CA GLU A 156 -2.15 19.04 -2.72
C GLU A 156 -1.67 20.10 -1.74
N GLU A 157 -2.03 20.00 -0.45
CA GLU A 157 -1.55 20.91 0.59
C GLU A 157 -0.05 20.74 0.86
N VAL A 158 0.44 19.51 0.88
CA VAL A 158 1.85 19.17 1.16
C VAL A 158 2.75 19.33 -0.08
N ALA A 159 2.19 19.16 -1.28
CA ALA A 159 2.94 19.24 -2.55
C ALA A 159 3.08 20.66 -3.11
N LYS A 160 2.71 21.70 -2.33
CA LYS A 160 2.98 23.11 -2.63
C LYS A 160 4.48 23.39 -2.62
#